data_AF-A0A934BW44-F1
#
_entry.id   AF-A0A934BW44-F1
#
_cell.length_a   1.000
_cell.length_b   1.000
_cell.length_c   1.000
_cell.angle_alpha   90.00
_cell.angle_beta   90.00
_cell.angle_gamma   90.00
#
_symmetry.space_group_name_H-M   'P 1'
#
loop_
_entity.id
_entity.type
_entity.pdbx_description
1 polymer ?
#
loop_
_entity_poly.entity_id
_entity_poly.type
_entity_poly.pdbx_seq_one_letter_code
_entity_poly.pdbx_strand_id
1 'polypeptide(L)'
;MNTANDRSTKLSATRRDFLRTASMLTGAAALCPLGFRCIARAAEPSQTIVIRGHHLFDMLDALGTGKSSHKTLGPVAQKVRANPKVPIKVVVGVDDICAPCEWWDRAKTHCTKSLKTYPQDNENSMTSDKNALRVLGMKAGDTMSAADLYRLIKVKVTKKVFAEEVCVACRLVNRCKKTYEPRIEAAVKALAEPHS
;
A
#
# COMPACT_ATOMS: atom_id res chain seq x y z
N MET A 1 -54.15 -23.27 -45.62
CA MET A 1 -53.28 -22.22 -46.17
C MET A 1 -51.91 -22.40 -45.49
N ASN A 2 -51.01 -23.29 -45.94
CA ASN A 2 -50.07 -23.21 -47.09
C ASN A 2 -49.41 -21.82 -47.17
N THR A 3 -48.09 -21.61 -47.11
CA THR A 3 -46.87 -22.37 -47.53
C THR A 3 -45.66 -21.90 -46.66
N ALA A 4 -44.67 -22.67 -46.19
CA ALA A 4 -43.71 -23.62 -46.79
C ALA A 4 -42.62 -23.00 -47.70
N ASN A 5 -41.36 -22.99 -47.22
CA ASN A 5 -40.05 -23.32 -47.88
C ASN A 5 -38.91 -22.57 -47.17
N ASP A 6 -37.82 -23.12 -46.63
CA ASP A 6 -36.94 -24.31 -46.85
C ASP A 6 -35.59 -23.97 -47.54
N ARG A 7 -34.54 -24.68 -47.07
CA ARG A 7 -33.13 -24.86 -47.52
C ARG A 7 -32.10 -23.78 -47.15
N SER A 8 -31.00 -24.04 -46.43
CA SER A 8 -30.08 -25.19 -46.25
C SER A 8 -29.14 -25.50 -47.42
N THR A 9 -27.84 -25.17 -47.26
CA THR A 9 -26.63 -25.83 -47.82
C THR A 9 -25.40 -25.21 -47.10
N LYS A 10 -24.65 -25.89 -46.22
CA LYS A 10 -23.53 -26.85 -46.42
C LYS A 10 -22.42 -26.39 -47.40
N LEU A 11 -21.17 -26.36 -46.91
CA LEU A 11 -19.86 -26.68 -47.55
C LEU A 11 -18.76 -26.00 -46.68
N SER A 12 -18.04 -26.66 -45.76
CA SER A 12 -17.00 -27.70 -45.84
C SER A 12 -15.74 -27.33 -46.65
N ALA A 13 -14.59 -27.59 -46.01
CA ALA A 13 -13.30 -28.01 -46.57
C ALA A 13 -12.21 -26.93 -46.84
N THR A 14 -11.25 -26.88 -45.90
CA THR A 14 -9.79 -27.09 -46.07
C THR A 14 -9.10 -26.80 -47.41
N ARG A 15 -8.04 -25.96 -47.36
CA ARG A 15 -6.69 -26.20 -47.95
C ARG A 15 -5.79 -25.00 -47.61
N ARG A 16 -4.75 -25.13 -46.78
CA ARG A 16 -3.41 -25.67 -47.05
C ARG A 16 -2.61 -24.85 -48.08
N ASP A 17 -1.42 -24.44 -47.61
CA ASP A 17 -0.20 -24.12 -48.34
C ASP A 17 -0.07 -22.77 -49.05
N PHE A 18 0.72 -21.89 -48.43
CA PHE A 18 1.76 -21.13 -49.15
C PHE A 18 3.03 -21.03 -48.28
N LEU A 19 3.93 -21.99 -48.48
CA LEU A 19 5.34 -21.85 -48.13
C LEU A 19 6.04 -21.11 -49.27
N ARG A 20 6.80 -20.05 -48.96
CA ARG A 20 8.07 -19.80 -49.66
C ARG A 20 9.06 -19.02 -48.79
N THR A 21 10.08 -19.77 -48.42
CA THR A 21 11.45 -19.46 -47.98
C THR A 21 12.18 -18.35 -48.74
N ALA A 22 13.01 -17.57 -48.03
CA ALA A 22 14.49 -17.48 -48.14
C ALA A 22 14.98 -16.31 -47.24
N SER A 23 15.76 -16.50 -46.18
CA SER A 23 17.18 -16.90 -46.06
C SER A 23 18.15 -15.70 -46.06
N MET A 24 18.78 -15.53 -44.89
CA MET A 24 20.19 -15.17 -44.62
C MET A 24 20.72 -13.79 -45.04
N LEU A 25 21.18 -13.02 -44.03
CA LEU A 25 22.55 -12.47 -44.01
C LEU A 25 23.02 -12.21 -42.57
N THR A 26 24.04 -13.00 -42.23
CA THR A 26 25.08 -12.96 -41.19
C THR A 26 25.46 -11.62 -40.55
N GLY A 27 25.70 -11.65 -39.23
CA GLY A 27 26.47 -10.64 -38.50
C GLY A 27 26.84 -11.06 -37.07
N ALA A 28 28.05 -11.62 -36.92
CA ALA A 28 28.87 -11.75 -35.71
C ALA A 28 28.24 -12.22 -34.39
N ALA A 29 28.43 -13.51 -34.09
CA ALA A 29 28.34 -14.06 -32.74
C ALA A 29 29.58 -13.65 -31.91
N ALA A 30 29.39 -12.80 -30.92
CA ALA A 30 30.31 -12.71 -29.78
C ALA A 30 30.02 -13.90 -28.86
N LEU A 31 31.00 -14.81 -28.76
CA LEU A 31 31.01 -15.93 -27.82
C LEU A 31 31.09 -15.37 -26.38
N CYS A 32 29.95 -15.34 -25.69
CA CYS A 32 29.91 -15.18 -24.24
C CYS A 32 29.67 -16.59 -23.64
N PRO A 33 30.45 -17.02 -22.63
CA PRO A 33 30.35 -18.37 -22.11
C PRO A 33 28.98 -18.61 -21.47
N LEU A 34 28.46 -19.80 -21.77
CA LEU A 34 27.28 -20.42 -21.18
C LEU A 34 27.33 -20.34 -19.65
N GLY A 35 26.22 -19.92 -19.03
CA GLY A 35 25.98 -20.36 -17.65
C GLY A 35 25.08 -19.54 -16.74
N PHE A 36 24.58 -18.36 -17.12
CA PHE A 36 23.56 -17.68 -16.30
C PHE A 36 22.45 -17.14 -17.20
N ARG A 37 21.35 -17.88 -17.29
CA ARG A 37 20.06 -17.33 -17.70
C ARG A 37 19.70 -16.25 -16.69
N CYS A 38 19.97 -14.98 -17.01
CA CYS A 38 19.27 -13.85 -16.40
C CYS A 38 17.80 -13.96 -16.82
N ILE A 39 17.04 -14.79 -16.10
CA ILE A 39 15.59 -14.69 -16.10
C ILE A 39 15.31 -13.37 -15.40
N ALA A 40 15.09 -12.32 -16.19
CA ALA A 40 14.46 -11.11 -15.68
C ALA A 40 13.10 -11.56 -15.12
N ARG A 41 13.03 -11.78 -13.81
CA ARG A 41 11.77 -11.96 -13.10
C ARG A 41 10.97 -10.69 -13.38
N ALA A 42 9.88 -10.83 -14.11
CA ALA A 42 8.85 -9.82 -14.12
C ALA A 42 8.54 -9.51 -12.65
N ALA A 43 8.78 -8.26 -12.24
CA ALA A 43 8.45 -7.85 -10.89
C ALA A 43 6.94 -8.05 -10.72
N GLU A 44 6.54 -8.94 -9.82
CA GLU A 44 5.15 -9.06 -9.38
C GLU A 44 4.64 -7.64 -9.07
N PRO A 45 3.40 -7.28 -9.49
CA PRO A 45 2.86 -5.96 -9.23
C PRO A 45 2.96 -5.69 -7.74
N SER A 46 3.71 -4.65 -7.35
CA SER A 46 3.93 -4.33 -5.94
C SER A 46 2.57 -4.12 -5.27
N GLN A 47 2.19 -5.03 -4.38
CA GLN A 47 0.92 -4.94 -3.68
C GLN A 47 0.84 -3.60 -2.93
N THR A 48 -0.11 -2.76 -3.31
CA THR A 48 -0.40 -1.50 -2.61
C THR A 48 -0.86 -1.80 -1.20
N ILE A 49 -0.28 -1.10 -0.23
CA ILE A 49 -0.68 -1.14 1.17
C ILE A 49 -1.67 0.00 1.42
N VAL A 50 -2.82 -0.30 1.99
CA VAL A 50 -3.83 0.70 2.38
C VAL A 50 -3.63 1.05 3.84
N ILE A 51 -3.42 2.34 4.13
CA ILE A 51 -3.20 2.84 5.49
C ILE A 51 -4.10 4.04 5.73
N ARG A 52 -4.77 4.10 6.88
CA ARG A 52 -5.55 5.29 7.25
C ARG A 52 -4.67 6.40 7.80
N GLY A 53 -5.08 7.64 7.62
CA GLY A 53 -4.26 8.82 7.93
C GLY A 53 -3.60 8.81 9.32
N HIS A 54 -4.34 8.46 10.39
CA HIS A 54 -3.75 8.45 11.73
C HIS A 54 -2.80 7.27 11.98
N HIS A 55 -3.03 6.12 11.34
CA HIS A 55 -2.15 4.95 11.47
C HIS A 55 -0.75 5.17 10.87
N LEU A 56 -0.59 6.15 9.96
CA LEU A 56 0.74 6.59 9.52
C LEU A 56 1.62 6.96 10.72
N PHE A 57 1.02 7.57 11.76
CA PHE A 57 1.72 8.00 12.97
C PHE A 57 1.85 6.88 14.00
N ASP A 58 0.86 5.99 14.11
CA ASP A 58 0.94 4.84 15.01
C ASP A 58 2.03 3.84 14.59
N MET A 59 2.37 3.81 13.30
CA MET A 59 3.44 2.97 12.76
C MET A 59 4.85 3.46 13.08
N LEU A 60 5.07 4.72 13.53
CA LEU A 60 6.42 5.30 13.64
C LEU A 60 7.37 4.48 14.51
N ASP A 61 6.90 3.95 15.64
CA ASP A 61 7.71 3.15 16.54
C ASP A 61 8.12 1.81 15.90
N ALA A 62 7.20 1.15 15.20
CA ALA A 62 7.45 -0.10 14.49
C ALA A 62 8.33 0.09 13.26
N LEU A 63 8.18 1.22 12.57
CA LEU A 63 9.02 1.60 11.45
C LEU A 63 10.43 1.97 11.90
N GLY A 64 10.61 2.62 13.06
CA GLY A 64 11.94 2.93 13.58
C GLY A 64 12.67 1.71 14.15
N THR A 65 11.98 0.91 14.96
CA THR A 65 12.59 -0.18 15.73
C THR A 65 12.52 -1.56 15.05
N GLY A 66 11.65 -1.73 14.06
CA GLY A 66 11.31 -3.03 13.49
C GLY A 66 10.43 -3.91 14.39
N LYS A 67 9.99 -3.39 15.55
CA LYS A 67 9.24 -4.15 16.56
C LYS A 67 7.86 -3.53 16.80
N SER A 68 6.85 -4.38 17.03
CA SER A 68 5.53 -3.92 17.46
C SER A 68 4.89 -4.97 18.35
N SER A 69 4.20 -4.54 19.40
CA SER A 69 3.32 -5.40 20.20
C SER A 69 1.92 -5.55 19.61
N HIS A 70 1.57 -4.75 18.59
CA HIS A 70 0.26 -4.78 17.96
C HIS A 70 0.22 -5.82 16.83
N LYS A 71 -0.59 -6.87 17.01
CA LYS A 71 -0.64 -8.08 16.17
C LYS A 71 -0.73 -7.80 14.67
N THR A 72 -1.52 -6.80 14.25
CA THR A 72 -1.74 -6.48 12.83
C THR A 72 -0.87 -5.34 12.30
N LEU A 73 -0.38 -4.45 13.19
CA LEU A 73 0.41 -3.28 12.78
C LEU A 73 1.85 -3.69 12.51
N GLY A 74 2.42 -4.59 13.33
CA GLY A 74 3.78 -5.10 13.16
C GLY A 74 4.03 -5.69 11.76
N PRO A 75 3.20 -6.64 11.29
CA PRO A 75 3.35 -7.20 9.95
C PRO A 75 3.25 -6.17 8.83
N VAL A 76 2.39 -5.17 8.96
CA VAL A 76 2.25 -4.08 7.96
C VAL A 76 3.52 -3.20 7.96
N ALA A 77 3.99 -2.78 9.14
CA ALA A 77 5.22 -2.00 9.27
C ALA A 77 6.45 -2.78 8.74
N GLN A 78 6.51 -4.10 8.94
CA GLN A 78 7.57 -4.95 8.39
C GLN A 78 7.56 -4.99 6.87
N LYS A 79 6.38 -5.08 6.24
CA LYS A 79 6.25 -5.00 4.78
C LYS A 79 6.72 -3.64 4.25
N VAL A 80 6.33 -2.56 4.92
CA VAL A 80 6.74 -1.19 4.57
C VAL A 80 8.25 -1.02 4.70
N ARG A 81 8.86 -1.54 5.78
CA ARG A 81 10.31 -1.55 5.93
C ARG A 81 10.97 -2.35 4.81
N ALA A 82 10.59 -3.62 4.62
CA ALA A 82 11.21 -4.49 3.63
C ALA A 82 11.18 -3.95 2.19
N ASN A 83 10.19 -3.10 1.86
CA ASN A 83 10.13 -2.41 0.58
C ASN A 83 9.75 -0.93 0.77
N PRO A 84 10.71 -0.02 0.99
CA PRO A 84 10.42 1.41 1.17
C PRO A 84 9.80 2.08 -0.07
N LYS A 85 9.86 1.43 -1.24
CA LYS A 85 9.21 1.86 -2.47
C LYS A 85 7.77 1.36 -2.60
N VAL A 86 7.29 0.55 -1.67
CA VAL A 86 5.91 0.03 -1.70
C VAL A 86 4.92 1.19 -1.75
N PRO A 87 3.92 1.16 -2.66
CA PRO A 87 2.92 2.20 -2.71
C PRO A 87 2.01 2.10 -1.48
N ILE A 88 1.87 3.21 -0.76
CA ILE A 88 0.90 3.39 0.32
C ILE A 88 -0.25 4.25 -0.20
N LYS A 89 -1.45 3.69 -0.22
CA LYS A 89 -2.70 4.40 -0.47
C LYS A 89 -3.25 4.90 0.86
N VAL A 90 -3.35 6.23 1.02
CA VAL A 90 -3.82 6.84 2.27
C VAL A 90 -5.34 7.02 2.25
N VAL A 91 -6.04 6.51 3.24
CA VAL A 91 -7.52 6.55 3.31
C VAL A 91 -8.04 7.16 4.61
N VAL A 92 -9.36 7.39 4.65
CA VAL A 92 -10.10 7.64 5.88
C VAL A 92 -10.93 6.38 6.15
N GLY A 93 -10.83 5.81 7.36
CA GLY A 93 -11.57 4.60 7.72
C GLY A 93 -10.72 3.33 7.72
N VAL A 94 -11.31 2.20 7.31
CA VAL A 94 -10.66 0.88 7.43
C VAL A 94 -9.43 0.76 6.52
N ASP A 95 -8.40 0.09 7.04
CA ASP A 95 -7.13 -0.11 6.36
C ASP A 95 -6.57 -1.52 6.62
N ASP A 96 -5.36 -1.81 6.12
CA ASP A 96 -4.75 -3.15 6.22
C ASP A 96 -4.35 -3.53 7.66
N ILE A 97 -4.35 -2.58 8.58
CA ILE A 97 -4.10 -2.82 10.01
C ILE A 97 -5.43 -3.15 10.72
N CYS A 98 -6.51 -2.43 10.39
CA CYS A 98 -7.84 -2.61 10.97
C CYS A 98 -8.56 -3.84 10.43
N ALA A 99 -8.56 -4.07 9.12
CA ALA A 99 -9.37 -5.11 8.48
C ALA A 99 -9.17 -6.54 9.05
N PRO A 100 -7.93 -6.98 9.37
CA PRO A 100 -7.70 -8.27 10.01
C PRO A 100 -7.76 -8.25 11.55
N CYS A 101 -8.03 -7.10 12.17
CA CYS A 101 -8.04 -6.96 13.63
C CYS A 101 -9.27 -7.64 14.25
N GLU A 102 -9.06 -8.40 15.33
CA GLU A 102 -10.13 -9.09 16.07
C GLU A 102 -11.20 -8.14 16.64
N TRP A 103 -10.85 -6.86 16.82
CA TRP A 103 -11.75 -5.82 17.35
C TRP A 103 -12.53 -5.07 16.27
N TRP A 104 -12.29 -5.35 15.00
CA TRP A 104 -12.99 -4.69 13.90
C TRP A 104 -14.36 -5.33 13.65
N ASP A 105 -15.42 -4.57 13.90
CA ASP A 105 -16.79 -4.97 13.54
C ASP A 105 -17.02 -4.62 12.06
N ARG A 106 -17.08 -5.66 11.22
CA ARG A 106 -17.27 -5.54 9.77
C ARG A 106 -18.66 -5.06 9.40
N ALA A 107 -19.68 -5.40 10.19
CA ALA A 107 -21.06 -5.01 9.92
C ALA A 107 -21.28 -3.53 10.23
N LYS A 108 -20.68 -3.04 11.33
CA LYS A 108 -20.79 -1.63 11.75
C LYS A 108 -19.69 -0.74 11.22
N THR A 109 -18.70 -1.31 10.54
CA THR A 109 -17.54 -0.60 9.99
C THR A 109 -16.79 0.22 11.04
N HIS A 110 -16.57 -0.36 12.23
CA HIS A 110 -15.92 0.36 13.33
C HIS A 110 -15.07 -0.52 14.25
N CYS A 111 -14.18 0.09 15.02
CA CYS A 111 -13.37 -0.60 16.03
C CYS A 111 -14.11 -0.67 17.36
N THR A 112 -14.20 -1.86 17.96
CA THR A 112 -14.92 -2.11 19.23
C THR A 112 -14.02 -2.13 20.47
N LYS A 113 -12.69 -2.17 20.30
CA LYS A 113 -11.69 -2.43 21.35
C LYS A 113 -11.85 -1.57 22.61
N SER A 114 -12.28 -0.33 22.45
CA SER A 114 -12.27 0.66 23.51
C SER A 114 -13.58 1.42 23.68
N LEU A 115 -14.65 1.04 22.97
CA LEU A 115 -15.89 1.81 22.94
C LEU A 115 -16.67 1.82 24.25
N LYS A 116 -16.49 0.80 25.11
CA LYS A 116 -17.08 0.81 26.46
C LYS A 116 -16.53 1.95 27.33
N THR A 117 -15.25 2.27 27.18
CA THR A 117 -14.55 3.28 28.00
C THR A 117 -14.48 4.63 27.27
N TYR A 118 -14.33 4.59 25.94
CA TYR A 118 -14.17 5.75 25.09
C TYR A 118 -15.12 5.65 23.89
N PRO A 119 -16.42 5.99 24.06
CA PRO A 119 -17.43 5.87 23.01
C PRO A 119 -17.09 6.67 21.74
N GLN A 120 -16.33 7.75 21.89
CA GLN A 120 -15.91 8.68 20.84
C GLN A 120 -14.69 8.20 20.03
N ASP A 121 -14.05 7.07 20.38
CA ASP A 121 -12.76 6.67 19.78
C ASP A 121 -12.83 6.51 18.25
N ASN A 122 -13.93 5.97 17.70
CA ASN A 122 -14.06 5.87 16.24
C ASN A 122 -14.17 7.23 15.56
N GLU A 123 -14.98 8.14 16.11
CA GLU A 123 -15.13 9.49 15.58
C GLU A 123 -13.80 10.26 15.65
N ASN A 124 -13.10 10.15 16.78
CA ASN A 124 -11.77 10.73 16.97
C ASN A 124 -10.73 10.20 15.98
N SER A 125 -10.75 8.89 15.69
CA SER A 125 -9.89 8.28 14.66
C SER A 125 -10.23 8.80 13.26
N MET A 126 -11.51 8.93 12.91
CA MET A 126 -11.93 9.48 11.61
C MET A 126 -11.53 10.96 11.47
N THR A 127 -11.66 11.74 12.53
CA THR A 127 -11.20 13.14 12.59
C THR A 127 -9.68 13.22 12.40
N SER A 128 -8.92 12.36 13.10
CA SER A 128 -7.46 12.31 12.98
C SER A 128 -7.00 11.91 11.57
N ASP A 129 -7.70 10.99 10.90
CA ASP A 129 -7.42 10.64 9.49
C ASP A 129 -7.58 11.84 8.55
N LYS A 130 -8.71 12.56 8.68
CA LYS A 130 -9.01 13.73 7.86
C LYS A 130 -7.99 14.84 8.10
N ASN A 131 -7.61 15.06 9.35
CA ASN A 131 -6.61 16.05 9.72
C ASN A 131 -5.22 15.70 9.14
N ALA A 132 -4.82 14.43 9.19
CA ALA A 132 -3.57 13.98 8.58
C ALA A 132 -3.55 14.30 7.08
N LEU A 133 -4.59 13.93 6.34
CA LEU A 133 -4.72 14.23 4.91
C LEU A 133 -4.66 15.73 4.63
N ARG A 134 -5.42 16.54 5.40
CA ARG A 134 -5.41 18.01 5.28
C ARG A 134 -4.00 18.58 5.46
N VAL A 135 -3.31 18.23 6.54
CA VAL A 135 -1.97 18.75 6.86
C VAL A 135 -0.94 18.31 5.81
N LEU A 136 -1.03 17.06 5.34
CA LEU A 136 -0.12 16.55 4.31
C LEU A 136 -0.42 17.15 2.92
N GLY A 137 -1.61 17.71 2.71
CA GLY A 137 -2.06 18.21 1.41
C GLY A 137 -2.43 17.08 0.46
N MET A 138 -2.96 15.98 1.01
CA MET A 138 -3.37 14.78 0.27
C MET A 138 -4.88 14.64 0.27
N LYS A 139 -5.42 13.94 -0.72
CA LYS A 139 -6.80 13.49 -0.78
C LYS A 139 -6.88 12.00 -0.38
N ALA A 140 -8.02 11.60 0.15
CA ALA A 140 -8.26 10.18 0.43
C ALA A 140 -8.20 9.39 -0.89
N GLY A 141 -7.41 8.32 -0.90
CA GLY A 141 -7.13 7.50 -2.08
C GLY A 141 -5.83 7.86 -2.81
N ASP A 142 -5.20 8.99 -2.49
CA ASP A 142 -3.87 9.32 -3.02
C ASP A 142 -2.86 8.25 -2.60
N THR A 143 -1.92 7.98 -3.50
CA THR A 143 -0.90 6.96 -3.32
C THR A 143 0.49 7.55 -3.45
N MET A 144 1.40 7.17 -2.55
CA MET A 144 2.79 7.62 -2.53
C MET A 144 3.70 6.46 -2.08
N SER A 145 4.96 6.45 -2.50
CA SER A 145 5.92 5.48 -1.95
C SER A 145 6.04 5.68 -0.44
N ALA A 146 6.25 4.61 0.32
CA ALA A 146 6.38 4.73 1.77
C ALA A 146 7.51 5.69 2.17
N ALA A 147 8.67 5.59 1.52
CA ALA A 147 9.81 6.46 1.79
C ALA A 147 9.49 7.94 1.53
N ASP A 148 8.82 8.26 0.42
CA ASP A 148 8.39 9.64 0.12
C ASP A 148 7.35 10.14 1.11
N LEU A 149 6.38 9.28 1.48
CA LEU A 149 5.31 9.64 2.41
C LEU A 149 5.85 9.98 3.79
N TYR A 150 6.78 9.19 4.33
CA TYR A 150 7.37 9.47 5.63
C TYR A 150 8.33 10.67 5.60
N ARG A 151 9.01 10.93 4.48
CA ARG A 151 9.73 12.20 4.29
C ARG A 151 8.78 13.39 4.29
N LEU A 152 7.65 13.30 3.60
CA LEU A 152 6.62 14.35 3.59
C LEU A 152 6.08 14.61 5.00
N ILE A 153 5.79 13.56 5.77
CA ILE A 153 5.36 13.67 7.17
C ILE A 153 6.43 14.42 7.99
N LYS A 154 7.69 14.03 7.89
CA LYS A 154 8.81 14.69 8.60
C LYS A 154 8.90 16.19 8.27
N VAL A 155 8.69 16.56 7.01
CA VAL A 155 8.75 17.96 6.57
C VAL A 155 7.54 18.77 7.05
N LYS A 156 6.33 18.23 6.92
CA LYS A 156 5.10 19.00 7.17
C LYS A 156 4.57 18.94 8.59
N VAL A 157 4.90 17.89 9.34
CA VAL A 157 4.31 17.63 10.65
C VAL A 157 5.39 17.78 11.71
N THR A 158 5.45 18.95 12.34
CA THR A 158 6.24 19.17 13.56
C THR A 158 5.54 18.54 14.77
N LYS A 159 6.22 18.46 15.93
CA LYS A 159 5.57 18.04 17.18
C LYS A 159 4.33 18.87 17.52
N LYS A 160 4.37 20.18 17.26
CA LYS A 160 3.24 21.08 17.49
C LYS A 160 2.07 20.72 16.58
N VAL A 161 2.33 20.64 15.27
CA VAL A 161 1.31 20.27 14.26
C VAL A 161 0.73 18.88 14.54
N PHE A 162 1.57 17.91 14.91
CA PHE A 162 1.12 16.58 15.32
C PHE A 162 0.09 16.66 16.47
N ALA A 163 0.41 17.43 17.52
CA ALA A 163 -0.39 17.47 18.74
C ALA A 163 -1.64 18.34 18.63
N GLU A 164 -1.58 19.44 17.89
CA GLU A 164 -2.61 20.48 17.85
C GLU A 164 -3.49 20.41 16.60
N GLU A 165 -3.01 19.77 15.53
CA GLU A 165 -3.74 19.70 14.27
C GLU A 165 -4.07 18.28 13.85
N VAL A 166 -3.11 17.35 13.89
CA VAL A 166 -3.31 16.00 13.36
C VAL A 166 -4.06 15.13 14.36
N CYS A 167 -3.45 14.86 15.52
CA CYS A 167 -3.96 13.93 16.52
C CYS A 167 -4.71 14.63 17.66
N VAL A 168 -5.16 15.86 17.47
CA VAL A 168 -5.82 16.67 18.53
C VAL A 168 -7.01 15.98 19.18
N ALA A 169 -7.78 15.20 18.41
CA ALA A 169 -8.93 14.43 18.92
C ALA A 169 -8.53 13.08 19.56
N CYS A 170 -7.29 12.63 19.38
CA CYS A 170 -6.84 11.33 19.86
C CYS A 170 -6.52 11.39 21.35
N ARG A 171 -7.15 10.52 22.14
CA ARG A 171 -6.90 10.40 23.59
C ARG A 171 -5.44 10.09 23.95
N LEU A 172 -4.66 9.55 23.01
CA LEU A 172 -3.24 9.21 23.22
C LEU A 172 -2.28 10.35 22.86
N VAL A 173 -2.75 11.49 22.35
CA VAL A 173 -1.91 12.57 21.82
C VAL A 173 -0.86 13.06 22.82
N ASN A 174 -1.22 13.21 24.09
CA ASN A 174 -0.29 13.67 25.13
C ASN A 174 0.84 12.68 25.42
N ARG A 175 0.61 11.39 25.20
CA ARG A 175 1.64 10.35 25.30
C ARG A 175 2.51 10.35 24.04
N CYS A 176 1.88 10.33 22.87
CA CYS A 176 2.57 10.24 21.59
C CYS A 176 3.44 11.47 21.31
N LYS A 177 2.97 12.68 21.63
CA LYS A 177 3.72 13.93 21.37
C LYS A 177 5.07 14.02 22.09
N LYS A 178 5.25 13.28 23.20
CA LYS A 178 6.51 13.27 23.97
C LYS A 178 7.66 12.63 23.19
N THR A 179 7.34 11.70 22.29
CA THR A 179 8.32 10.90 21.56
C THR A 179 8.20 11.05 20.04
N TYR A 180 7.38 11.99 19.58
CA TYR A 180 7.08 12.16 18.16
C TYR A 180 8.33 12.40 17.31
N GLU A 181 9.11 13.43 17.62
CA GLU A 181 10.30 13.83 16.86
C GLU A 181 11.35 12.71 16.72
N PRO A 182 11.81 12.06 17.80
CA PRO A 182 12.78 10.96 17.66
C PRO A 182 12.20 9.77 16.89
N ARG A 183 10.88 9.54 16.96
CA ARG A 183 10.22 8.43 16.25
C ARG A 183 10.10 8.68 14.75
N ILE A 184 9.72 9.89 14.32
CA ILE A 184 9.68 10.22 12.89
C ILE A 184 11.09 10.23 12.29
N GLU A 185 12.10 10.66 13.04
CA GLU A 185 13.50 10.60 12.60
C GLU A 185 13.93 9.14 12.38
N ALA A 186 13.70 8.27 13.35
CA ALA A 186 14.05 6.86 13.26
C ALA A 186 13.31 6.15 12.11
N ALA A 187 12.02 6.44 11.92
CA ALA A 187 11.23 5.88 10.83
C ALA A 187 11.76 6.31 9.45
N VAL A 188 12.04 7.61 9.26
CA VAL A 188 12.61 8.11 7.99
C VAL A 188 13.98 7.51 7.72
N LYS A 189 14.84 7.42 8.75
CA LYS A 189 16.16 6.79 8.62
C LYS A 189 16.03 5.32 8.18
N ALA A 190 15.17 4.56 8.84
CA ALA A 190 14.96 3.15 8.52
C ALA A 190 14.44 2.91 7.10
N LEU A 191 13.70 3.87 6.52
CA LEU A 191 13.17 3.79 5.15
C LEU A 191 14.11 4.38 4.09
N ALA A 192 15.23 5.01 4.50
CA ALA A 192 16.24 5.55 3.60
C ALA A 192 17.38 4.56 3.34
N GLU A 193 17.62 3.62 4.26
CA GLU A 193 18.69 2.63 4.15
C GLU A 193 18.30 1.51 3.16
N PRO A 194 19.16 1.16 2.19
CA PRO A 194 18.93 -0.02 1.37
C PRO A 194 18.99 -1.26 2.27
N HIS A 195 17.88 -2.00 2.37
CA HIS A 195 17.88 -3.29 3.04
C HIS A 195 18.73 -4.26 2.22
N SER A 196 19.86 -4.66 2.81
CA SER A 196 20.84 -5.60 2.26
C SER A 196 20.30 -7.03 2.32
#